data_AF-A0AAD5JRQ3-F1
#
_entry.id   AF-A0AAD5JRQ3-F1
#
_cell.length_a   1.000
_cell.length_b   1.000
_cell.length_c   1.000
_cell.angle_alpha   90.00
_cell.angle_beta   90.00
_cell.angle_gamma   90.00
#
_symmetry.space_group_name_H-M   'P 1'
#
loop_
_entity.id
_entity.type
_entity.pdbx_description
1 polymer ?
#
loop_
_entity_poly.entity_id
_entity_poly.type
_entity_poly.pdbx_seq_one_letter_code
_entity_poly.pdbx_strand_id
1 'polypeptide(L)'
;MPLRKKRNFKNLTLENSPVVVTNTPKVPDKRRSSARRLEEEYSKLCEQLSDLEIGLELRLDLRPDDFETIDELGRGNGGTVCKVLHVRTNTVMARKVIHVEANVNVRKQIMRELQFMHDCNSRHIVSFYGAFMNGGDISICMEYMDIGSLDRIYKKHGPIPLDVLKKIAYAIVDGLIYLYDEHRIIHRDLKPSNVLVNSQGQIKLCDFGVSGQLINSVADTFVGTSSYMSPERIMGSPYSVKSDVWSLGITLMELALARFPFPPDGNPLSIFELLQHIVNEPVPSFPPNKFPEVLTDFVDKCLVKDVQQRATPSDLRKHEYLANAASERVDLEKWARSVASAPDRIDISKLQSTSTSSNSQS
;
A
#
# COMPACT_ATOMS: atom_id res chain seq x y z
N MET A 1 23.01 -4.87 41.85
CA MET A 1 22.33 -6.06 41.28
C MET A 1 21.72 -6.89 42.40
N PRO A 2 20.41 -7.18 42.35
CA PRO A 2 19.85 -8.34 43.04
C PRO A 2 19.12 -9.28 42.06
N LEU A 3 19.53 -10.56 42.07
CA LEU A 3 18.98 -11.66 41.30
C LEU A 3 17.58 -12.04 41.80
N ARG A 4 16.55 -12.00 40.92
CA ARG A 4 15.22 -12.55 41.19
C ARG A 4 15.09 -13.99 40.65
N LYS A 5 14.62 -14.87 41.53
CA LYS A 5 14.45 -16.33 41.38
C LYS A 5 13.42 -16.70 40.30
N LYS A 6 13.76 -17.67 39.44
CA LYS A 6 12.84 -18.39 38.54
C LYS A 6 11.87 -19.25 39.36
N ARG A 7 10.56 -19.15 39.09
CA ARG A 7 9.53 -20.06 39.64
C ARG A 7 9.25 -21.17 38.62
N ASN A 8 9.49 -22.41 39.05
CA ASN A 8 9.04 -23.63 38.39
C ASN A 8 7.58 -23.90 38.77
N PHE A 9 6.70 -24.10 37.78
CA PHE A 9 5.36 -24.63 38.01
C PHE A 9 5.31 -26.07 37.47
N LYS A 10 5.47 -27.03 38.38
CA LYS A 10 5.00 -28.41 38.21
C LYS A 10 3.83 -28.59 39.18
N ASN A 11 2.78 -29.27 38.71
CA ASN A 11 1.59 -29.75 39.43
C ASN A 11 0.43 -28.77 39.58
N LEU A 12 -0.44 -28.75 38.55
CA LEU A 12 -1.88 -28.59 38.70
C LEU A 12 -2.54 -29.69 37.86
N THR A 13 -2.80 -30.82 38.51
CA THR A 13 -3.58 -31.96 38.01
C THR A 13 -5.06 -31.58 37.94
N LEU A 14 -5.68 -31.75 36.78
CA LEU A 14 -7.13 -31.72 36.60
C LEU A 14 -7.62 -33.15 36.39
N GLU A 15 -8.31 -33.69 37.40
CA GLU A 15 -9.17 -34.87 37.26
C GLU A 15 -10.47 -34.50 36.52
N ASN A 16 -11.07 -35.51 35.88
CA ASN A 16 -12.34 -35.53 35.13
C ASN A 16 -12.26 -35.25 33.63
N SER A 17 -11.93 -36.30 32.87
CA SER A 17 -12.29 -36.42 31.44
C SER A 17 -13.71 -37.00 31.32
N PRO A 18 -14.66 -36.36 30.64
CA PRO A 18 -15.93 -37.01 30.32
C PRO A 18 -15.74 -38.00 29.17
N VAL A 19 -16.14 -39.25 29.43
CA VAL A 19 -16.25 -40.32 28.44
C VAL A 19 -17.34 -39.95 27.44
N VAL A 20 -16.97 -39.71 26.17
CA VAL A 20 -17.93 -39.56 25.08
C VAL A 20 -18.31 -40.95 24.58
N VAL A 21 -19.47 -41.43 25.05
CA VAL A 21 -20.17 -42.58 24.48
C VAL A 21 -20.74 -42.17 23.12
N THR A 22 -20.31 -42.86 22.06
CA THR A 22 -20.85 -42.69 20.71
C THR A 22 -22.23 -43.29 20.60
N ASN A 23 -23.25 -42.46 20.41
CA ASN A 23 -24.49 -42.81 19.69
C ASN A 23 -25.34 -41.56 19.43
N THR A 24 -25.31 -41.03 18.19
CA THR A 24 -26.37 -40.17 17.66
C THR A 24 -26.60 -40.39 16.16
N PRO A 25 -27.82 -40.16 15.64
CA PRO A 25 -28.27 -40.67 14.34
C PRO A 25 -27.74 -39.86 13.15
N LYS A 26 -27.54 -40.53 12.01
CA LYS A 26 -27.12 -39.96 10.73
C LYS A 26 -28.13 -38.93 10.18
N VAL A 27 -27.71 -37.67 10.09
CA VAL A 27 -28.34 -36.65 9.24
C VAL A 27 -27.63 -36.66 7.86
N PRO A 28 -28.34 -36.63 6.71
CA PRO A 28 -27.72 -36.82 5.41
C PRO A 28 -26.82 -35.64 4.99
N ASP A 29 -25.61 -36.02 4.57
CA ASP A 29 -24.44 -35.21 4.26
C ASP A 29 -24.50 -34.59 2.85
N LYS A 30 -25.38 -33.60 2.63
CA LYS A 30 -25.50 -32.91 1.32
C LYS A 30 -24.82 -31.55 1.22
N ARG A 31 -24.50 -30.88 2.34
CA ARG A 31 -23.87 -29.54 2.32
C ARG A 31 -22.34 -29.58 2.32
N ARG A 32 -21.74 -30.60 2.95
CA ARG A 32 -20.27 -30.76 3.05
C ARG A 32 -19.63 -31.18 1.73
N SER A 33 -20.37 -31.90 0.89
CA SER A 33 -19.94 -32.30 -0.46
C SER A 33 -19.88 -31.11 -1.43
N SER A 34 -20.76 -30.12 -1.29
CA SER A 34 -20.78 -28.94 -2.18
C SER A 34 -19.59 -27.99 -1.97
N ALA A 35 -19.19 -27.74 -0.72
CA ALA A 35 -18.04 -26.88 -0.40
C ALA A 35 -16.71 -27.52 -0.84
N ARG A 36 -16.58 -28.84 -0.63
CA ARG A 36 -15.40 -29.60 -1.07
C ARG A 36 -15.29 -29.68 -2.59
N ARG A 37 -16.42 -29.73 -3.30
CA ARG A 37 -16.47 -29.69 -4.76
C ARG A 37 -16.09 -28.32 -5.32
N LEU A 38 -16.52 -27.24 -4.65
CA LEU A 38 -16.12 -25.87 -4.97
C LEU A 38 -14.62 -25.65 -4.72
N GLU A 39 -14.05 -26.18 -3.63
CA GLU A 39 -12.61 -26.13 -3.36
C GLU A 39 -11.80 -26.94 -4.40
N GLU A 40 -12.28 -28.11 -4.79
CA GLU A 40 -11.66 -28.93 -5.84
C GLU A 40 -11.78 -28.28 -7.23
N GLU A 41 -12.90 -27.63 -7.54
CA GLU A 41 -13.07 -26.83 -8.76
C GLU A 41 -12.18 -25.59 -8.76
N TYR A 42 -12.04 -24.89 -7.63
CA TYR A 42 -11.15 -23.73 -7.50
C TYR A 42 -9.68 -24.14 -7.62
N SER A 43 -9.30 -25.30 -7.06
CA SER A 43 -7.96 -25.85 -7.16
C SER A 43 -7.64 -26.29 -8.59
N LYS A 44 -8.59 -26.93 -9.28
CA LYS A 44 -8.46 -27.28 -10.71
C LYS A 44 -8.39 -26.05 -11.60
N LEU A 45 -9.18 -25.02 -11.31
CA LEU A 45 -9.11 -23.75 -12.04
C LEU A 45 -7.76 -23.07 -11.81
N CYS A 46 -7.21 -23.12 -10.60
CA CYS A 46 -5.87 -22.64 -10.30
C CYS A 46 -4.77 -23.42 -11.02
N GLU A 47 -4.89 -24.75 -11.16
CA GLU A 47 -3.96 -25.58 -11.94
C GLU A 47 -4.07 -25.28 -13.44
N GLN A 48 -5.30 -25.16 -13.98
CA GLN A 48 -5.53 -24.81 -15.38
C GLN A 48 -5.00 -23.41 -15.73
N LEU A 49 -5.13 -22.45 -14.82
CA LEU A 49 -4.52 -21.12 -14.94
C LEU A 49 -2.99 -21.14 -14.79
N SER A 50 -2.41 -22.20 -14.20
CA SER A 50 -0.97 -22.33 -14.00
C SER A 50 -0.21 -22.94 -15.17
N ASP A 51 -0.93 -23.61 -16.07
CA ASP A 51 -0.45 -24.27 -17.30
C ASP A 51 -0.71 -23.47 -18.59
N LEU A 52 -1.49 -22.39 -18.50
CA LEU A 52 -1.47 -21.37 -19.55
C LEU A 52 -0.07 -20.76 -19.57
N GLU A 53 0.67 -21.00 -20.67
CA GLU A 53 1.82 -20.18 -21.05
C GLU A 53 1.46 -18.72 -20.75
N ILE A 54 2.32 -18.04 -20.00
CA ILE A 54 2.09 -16.68 -19.50
C ILE A 54 2.15 -15.70 -20.68
N GLY A 55 1.12 -15.75 -21.52
CA GLY A 55 0.71 -14.73 -22.46
C GLY A 55 -0.02 -13.66 -21.68
N LEU A 56 0.74 -12.93 -20.88
CA LEU A 56 0.29 -11.66 -20.34
C LEU A 56 0.16 -10.71 -21.54
N GLU A 57 -1.03 -10.64 -22.16
CA GLU A 57 -1.40 -9.54 -23.06
C GLU A 57 -1.48 -8.25 -22.22
N LEU A 58 -0.31 -7.76 -21.83
CA LEU A 58 -0.12 -6.46 -21.23
C LEU A 58 -0.43 -5.41 -22.30
N ARG A 59 -0.94 -4.25 -21.87
CA ARG A 59 -1.12 -3.07 -22.75
C ARG A 59 0.13 -2.72 -23.58
N LEU A 60 1.31 -3.20 -23.16
CA LEU A 60 2.58 -3.12 -23.87
C LEU A 60 3.31 -4.48 -23.77
N ASP A 61 3.85 -5.00 -24.89
CA ASP A 61 4.81 -6.12 -24.91
C ASP A 61 6.15 -5.65 -24.32
N LEU A 62 6.26 -5.65 -22.99
CA LEU A 62 7.43 -5.15 -22.25
C LEU A 62 8.54 -6.20 -22.20
N ARG A 63 9.71 -5.87 -22.75
CA ARG A 63 10.89 -6.73 -22.71
C ARG A 63 12.01 -6.08 -21.89
N PRO A 64 12.85 -6.85 -21.17
CA PRO A 64 13.95 -6.29 -20.38
C PRO A 64 14.86 -5.34 -21.16
N ASP A 65 15.17 -5.67 -22.42
CA ASP A 65 16.07 -4.93 -23.29
C ASP A 65 15.47 -3.60 -23.79
N ASP A 66 14.16 -3.39 -23.63
CA ASP A 66 13.45 -2.19 -24.09
C ASP A 66 13.55 -1.02 -23.09
N PHE A 67 14.35 -1.15 -22.02
CA PHE A 67 14.42 -0.17 -20.94
C PHE A 67 15.82 0.40 -20.71
N GLU A 68 15.92 1.73 -20.76
CA GLU A 68 17.08 2.47 -20.28
C GLU A 68 16.82 3.03 -18.89
N THR A 69 17.74 2.79 -17.94
CA THR A 69 17.62 3.33 -16.58
C THR A 69 18.12 4.78 -16.58
N ILE A 70 17.26 5.71 -16.15
CA ILE A 70 17.56 7.14 -16.09
C ILE A 70 18.07 7.51 -14.70
N ASP A 71 17.34 7.11 -13.66
CA ASP A 71 17.63 7.52 -12.28
C ASP A 71 17.06 6.50 -11.28
N GLU A 72 17.61 6.49 -10.07
CA GLU A 72 17.08 5.71 -8.95
C GLU A 72 16.12 6.58 -8.14
N LEU A 73 14.84 6.22 -8.14
CA LEU A 73 13.83 6.97 -7.42
C LEU A 73 13.84 6.63 -5.94
N GLY A 74 14.12 5.39 -5.55
CA GLY A 74 14.28 5.02 -4.14
C GLY A 74 14.36 3.52 -3.89
N ARG A 75 14.73 3.14 -2.66
CA ARG A 75 14.76 1.75 -2.18
C ARG A 75 13.90 1.62 -0.94
N GLY A 76 13.17 0.51 -0.84
CA GLY A 76 12.38 0.17 0.34
C GLY A 76 12.23 -1.34 0.50
N ASN A 77 11.44 -1.75 1.50
CA ASN A 77 11.23 -3.16 1.83
C ASN A 77 10.64 -3.97 0.66
N GLY A 78 9.92 -3.31 -0.25
CA GLY A 78 9.33 -3.92 -1.44
C GLY A 78 10.22 -3.90 -2.69
N GLY A 79 11.51 -3.54 -2.56
CA GLY A 79 12.46 -3.51 -3.67
C GLY A 79 12.97 -2.12 -4.05
N THR A 80 13.61 -2.03 -5.23
CA THR A 80 14.20 -0.80 -5.77
C THR A 80 13.31 -0.21 -6.86
N VAL A 81 13.06 1.09 -6.82
CA VAL A 81 12.28 1.81 -7.83
C VAL A 81 13.21 2.71 -8.63
N CYS A 82 13.24 2.52 -9.95
CA CYS A 82 14.01 3.33 -10.88
C CYS A 82 13.08 4.10 -11.83
N LYS A 83 13.51 5.30 -12.24
CA LYS A 83 12.97 5.99 -13.41
C LYS A 83 13.59 5.36 -14.64
N VAL A 84 12.77 4.91 -15.57
CA VAL A 84 13.23 4.25 -16.80
C VAL A 84 12.57 4.87 -18.01
N LEU A 85 13.26 4.83 -19.15
CA LEU A 85 12.70 5.15 -20.45
C LEU A 85 12.42 3.82 -21.16
N HIS A 86 11.16 3.59 -21.52
CA HIS A 86 10.80 2.51 -22.45
C HIS A 86 11.07 3.01 -23.87
N VAL A 87 12.15 2.53 -24.49
CA VAL A 87 12.72 3.12 -25.73
C VAL A 87 11.76 2.99 -26.91
N ARG A 88 11.03 1.88 -27.02
CA ARG A 88 10.12 1.60 -28.14
C ARG A 88 8.92 2.53 -28.19
N THR A 89 8.39 2.95 -27.04
CA THR A 89 7.24 3.85 -26.96
C THR A 89 7.62 5.26 -26.54
N ASN A 90 8.92 5.53 -26.33
CA ASN A 90 9.43 6.79 -25.80
C ASN A 90 8.68 7.24 -24.52
N THR A 91 8.33 6.30 -23.65
CA THR A 91 7.51 6.55 -22.46
C THR A 91 8.36 6.43 -21.22
N VAL A 92 8.35 7.49 -20.39
CA VAL A 92 8.99 7.46 -19.07
C VAL A 92 8.10 6.73 -18.07
N MET A 93 8.67 5.78 -17.35
CA MET A 93 7.98 4.94 -16.38
C MET A 93 8.73 4.89 -15.06
N ALA A 94 8.02 4.52 -13.99
CA ALA A 94 8.65 4.01 -12.78
C ALA A 94 8.70 2.49 -12.85
N ARG A 95 9.88 1.90 -12.70
CA ARG A 95 10.10 0.44 -12.66
C ARG A 95 10.48 0.02 -11.25
N LYS A 96 9.60 -0.72 -10.58
CA LYS A 96 9.86 -1.35 -9.29
C LYS A 96 10.37 -2.77 -9.51
N VAL A 97 11.57 -3.04 -9.03
CA VAL A 97 12.24 -4.35 -9.10
C VAL A 97 12.13 -5.01 -7.73
N ILE A 98 11.45 -6.15 -7.69
CA ILE A 98 11.26 -6.98 -6.50
C ILE A 98 12.14 -8.21 -6.63
N HIS A 99 13.09 -8.36 -5.70
CA HIS A 99 13.89 -9.56 -5.59
C HIS A 99 13.06 -10.66 -4.95
N VAL A 100 12.81 -11.75 -5.67
CA VAL A 100 12.02 -12.88 -5.17
C VAL A 100 12.91 -14.12 -5.10
N GLU A 101 12.96 -14.74 -3.91
CA GLU A 101 13.63 -16.03 -3.73
C GLU A 101 13.11 -17.08 -4.73
N ALA A 102 13.91 -18.13 -4.98
CA ALA A 102 13.76 -19.06 -6.10
C ALA A 102 12.46 -19.87 -6.16
N ASN A 103 11.48 -19.64 -5.28
CA ASN A 103 10.22 -20.36 -5.28
C ASN A 103 9.30 -19.90 -6.42
N VAL A 104 9.23 -20.73 -7.46
CA VAL A 104 8.40 -20.53 -8.67
C VAL A 104 6.91 -20.33 -8.33
N ASN A 105 6.39 -21.00 -7.29
CA ASN A 105 4.98 -20.87 -6.91
C ASN A 105 4.66 -19.48 -6.36
N VAL A 106 5.57 -18.91 -5.56
CA VAL A 106 5.47 -17.54 -5.07
C VAL A 106 5.48 -16.57 -6.24
N ARG A 107 6.39 -16.75 -7.20
CA ARG A 107 6.44 -15.91 -8.42
C ARG A 107 5.16 -15.98 -9.24
N LYS A 108 4.64 -17.18 -9.52
CA LYS A 108 3.37 -17.37 -10.25
C LYS A 108 2.19 -16.72 -9.53
N GLN A 109 2.17 -16.78 -8.21
CA GLN A 109 1.14 -16.14 -7.40
C GLN A 109 1.22 -14.62 -7.48
N ILE A 110 2.41 -14.04 -7.38
CA ILE A 110 2.62 -12.60 -7.54
C ILE A 110 2.14 -12.15 -8.91
N MET A 111 2.54 -12.83 -9.99
CA MET A 111 2.13 -12.47 -11.35
C MET A 111 0.60 -12.51 -11.52
N ARG A 112 -0.10 -13.48 -10.88
CA ARG A 112 -1.58 -13.50 -10.85
C ARG A 112 -2.16 -12.32 -10.08
N GLU A 113 -1.57 -11.92 -8.96
CA GLU A 113 -2.02 -10.73 -8.21
C GLU A 113 -1.80 -9.43 -8.99
N LEU A 114 -0.70 -9.33 -9.75
CA LEU A 114 -0.43 -8.16 -10.61
C LEU A 114 -1.46 -8.01 -11.73
N GLN A 115 -2.16 -9.09 -12.12
CA GLN A 115 -3.22 -9.06 -13.13
C GLN A 115 -4.36 -8.12 -12.73
N PHE A 116 -4.75 -8.07 -11.46
CA PHE A 116 -5.81 -7.16 -11.00
C PHE A 116 -5.41 -5.68 -11.10
N MET A 117 -4.12 -5.37 -11.06
CA MET A 117 -3.65 -3.99 -11.24
C MET A 117 -3.82 -3.52 -12.69
N HIS A 118 -3.87 -4.44 -13.67
CA HIS A 118 -4.10 -4.12 -15.06
C HIS A 118 -5.49 -3.52 -15.31
N ASP A 119 -6.49 -4.03 -14.60
CA ASP A 119 -7.88 -3.59 -14.79
C ASP A 119 -8.20 -2.32 -13.98
N CYS A 120 -7.27 -1.87 -13.13
CA CYS A 120 -7.38 -0.62 -12.39
C CYS A 120 -7.16 0.58 -13.32
N ASN A 121 -8.25 1.28 -13.64
CA ASN A 121 -8.26 2.53 -14.38
C ASN A 121 -9.06 3.59 -13.61
N SER A 122 -8.36 4.34 -12.76
CA SER A 122 -8.95 5.44 -11.99
C SER A 122 -8.00 6.62 -11.96
N ARG A 123 -8.56 7.83 -11.94
CA ARG A 123 -7.78 9.08 -11.84
C ARG A 123 -7.00 9.20 -10.51
N HIS A 124 -7.33 8.40 -9.51
CA HIS A 124 -6.70 8.40 -8.18
C HIS A 124 -5.88 7.13 -7.91
N ILE A 125 -5.64 6.29 -8.91
CA ILE A 125 -4.82 5.08 -8.82
C ILE A 125 -3.70 5.19 -9.86
N VAL A 126 -2.46 4.91 -9.45
CA VAL A 126 -1.31 4.93 -10.36
C VAL A 126 -1.51 3.87 -11.44
N SER A 127 -1.36 4.29 -12.70
CA SER A 127 -1.59 3.42 -13.86
C SER A 127 -0.52 2.32 -13.93
N PHE A 128 -0.96 1.09 -14.18
CA PHE A 128 -0.07 -0.05 -14.41
C PHE A 128 0.13 -0.26 -15.91
N TYR A 129 1.39 -0.33 -16.35
CA TYR A 129 1.73 -0.62 -17.75
C TYR A 129 1.94 -2.11 -17.98
N GLY A 130 2.59 -2.78 -17.03
CA GLY A 130 2.83 -4.21 -17.10
C GLY A 130 3.92 -4.69 -16.16
N ALA A 131 4.13 -6.00 -16.13
CA ALA A 131 5.18 -6.62 -15.35
C ALA A 131 5.85 -7.75 -16.12
N PHE A 132 7.15 -7.92 -15.91
CA PHE A 132 7.95 -8.95 -16.56
C PHE A 132 9.01 -9.48 -15.60
N MET A 133 9.51 -10.68 -15.89
CA MET A 133 10.62 -11.27 -15.14
C MET A 133 11.97 -10.92 -15.79
N ASN A 134 12.97 -10.58 -14.98
CA ASN A 134 14.34 -10.38 -15.45
C ASN A 134 15.34 -10.91 -14.41
N GLY A 135 16.19 -11.87 -14.79
CA GLY A 135 17.22 -12.39 -13.88
C GLY A 135 16.70 -13.05 -12.60
N GLY A 136 15.44 -13.50 -12.57
CA GLY A 136 14.78 -14.03 -11.36
C GLY A 136 14.04 -13.00 -10.52
N ASP A 137 14.18 -11.71 -10.85
CA ASP A 137 13.44 -10.61 -10.23
C ASP A 137 12.14 -10.31 -11.00
N ILE A 138 11.18 -9.73 -10.30
CA ILE A 138 9.94 -9.23 -10.88
C ILE A 138 10.07 -7.73 -11.08
N SER A 139 9.94 -7.27 -12.33
CA SER A 139 9.90 -5.86 -12.69
C SER A 139 8.45 -5.43 -12.93
N ILE A 140 8.01 -4.40 -12.23
CA ILE A 140 6.67 -3.82 -12.32
C ILE A 140 6.82 -2.40 -12.89
N CYS A 141 6.23 -2.16 -14.06
CA CYS A 141 6.26 -0.89 -14.76
C CYS A 141 4.95 -0.14 -14.54
N MET A 142 5.06 1.08 -14.01
CA MET A 142 3.94 1.93 -13.65
C MET A 142 4.15 3.37 -14.12
N GLU A 143 3.07 4.12 -14.13
CA GLU A 143 3.07 5.56 -14.36
C GLU A 143 4.10 6.28 -13.46
N TYR A 144 4.89 7.16 -14.07
CA TYR A 144 5.87 7.97 -13.36
C TYR A 144 5.22 9.24 -12.80
N MET A 145 5.31 9.41 -11.48
CA MET A 145 4.79 10.57 -10.75
C MET A 145 5.96 11.50 -10.39
N ASP A 146 6.17 12.55 -11.19
CA ASP A 146 7.40 13.35 -11.24
C ASP A 146 7.66 14.24 -10.02
N ILE A 147 6.66 14.51 -9.17
CA ILE A 147 6.84 15.20 -7.88
C ILE A 147 7.18 14.22 -6.77
N GLY A 148 6.81 12.94 -6.92
CA GLY A 148 7.09 11.88 -5.96
C GLY A 148 6.04 11.75 -4.86
N SER A 149 6.43 11.13 -3.74
CA SER A 149 5.51 10.79 -2.65
C SER A 149 5.29 11.92 -1.65
N LEU A 150 4.11 11.96 -1.03
CA LEU A 150 3.79 12.95 0.01
C LEU A 150 4.77 12.89 1.19
N ASP A 151 5.31 11.71 1.51
CA ASP A 151 6.37 11.52 2.50
C ASP A 151 7.58 12.43 2.26
N ARG A 152 8.08 12.46 1.03
CA ARG A 152 9.22 13.30 0.66
C ARG A 152 8.86 14.77 0.66
N ILE A 153 7.65 15.08 0.19
CA ILE A 153 7.16 16.45 0.09
C ILE A 153 7.07 17.09 1.48
N TYR A 154 6.35 16.48 2.43
CA TYR A 154 6.15 17.09 3.74
C TYR A 154 7.45 17.16 4.55
N LYS A 155 8.33 16.15 4.45
CA LYS A 155 9.63 16.16 5.15
C LYS A 155 10.55 17.28 4.69
N LYS A 156 10.47 17.65 3.40
CA LYS A 156 11.31 18.68 2.80
C LYS A 156 10.70 20.08 2.92
N HIS A 157 9.39 20.21 2.75
CA HIS A 157 8.71 21.50 2.63
C HIS A 157 7.87 21.88 3.86
N GLY A 158 7.72 20.97 4.83
CA GLY A 158 6.90 21.17 6.01
C GLY A 158 5.43 20.80 5.80
N PRO A 159 4.50 21.33 6.63
CA PRO A 159 3.10 20.95 6.62
C PRO A 159 2.41 21.19 5.28
N ILE A 160 1.52 20.28 4.91
CA ILE A 160 0.71 20.44 3.70
C ILE A 160 -0.37 21.51 3.95
N PRO A 161 -0.55 22.49 3.05
CA PRO A 161 -1.64 23.47 3.14
C PRO A 161 -3.02 22.81 3.25
N LEU A 162 -3.93 23.35 4.05
CA LEU A 162 -5.20 22.69 4.39
C LEU A 162 -6.13 22.49 3.18
N ASP A 163 -6.11 23.42 2.23
CA ASP A 163 -6.84 23.33 0.97
C ASP A 163 -6.32 22.17 0.10
N VAL A 164 -5.00 22.01 0.02
CA VAL A 164 -4.35 20.87 -0.65
C VAL A 164 -4.59 19.57 0.11
N LEU A 165 -4.51 19.58 1.44
CA LEU A 165 -4.77 18.43 2.29
C LEU A 165 -6.19 17.89 2.08
N LYS A 166 -7.18 18.78 1.91
CA LYS A 166 -8.55 18.39 1.55
C LYS A 166 -8.63 17.68 0.20
N LYS A 167 -7.89 18.14 -0.80
CA LYS A 167 -7.80 17.48 -2.12
C LYS A 167 -7.11 16.12 -2.04
N ILE A 168 -6.07 16.00 -1.21
CA ILE A 168 -5.42 14.72 -0.92
C ILE A 168 -6.38 13.75 -0.24
N ALA A 169 -7.09 14.19 0.81
CA ALA A 169 -8.09 13.37 1.50
C ALA A 169 -9.17 12.88 0.53
N TYR A 170 -9.67 13.78 -0.35
CA TYR A 170 -10.61 13.43 -1.40
C TYR A 170 -10.07 12.34 -2.34
N ALA A 171 -8.86 12.53 -2.89
CA ALA A 171 -8.25 11.58 -3.81
C ALA A 171 -8.02 10.21 -3.18
N ILE A 172 -7.57 10.17 -1.91
CA ILE A 172 -7.37 8.91 -1.18
C ILE A 172 -8.72 8.21 -0.96
N VAL A 173 -9.73 8.91 -0.44
CA VAL A 173 -11.05 8.32 -0.16
C VAL A 173 -11.68 7.78 -1.45
N ASP A 174 -11.65 8.55 -2.53
CA ASP A 174 -12.21 8.15 -3.82
C ASP A 174 -11.43 6.99 -4.45
N GLY A 175 -10.10 6.95 -4.29
CA GLY A 175 -9.26 5.82 -4.67
C GLY A 175 -9.56 4.55 -3.87
N LEU A 176 -9.75 4.65 -2.55
CA LEU A 176 -10.13 3.51 -1.70
C LEU A 176 -11.51 2.95 -2.06
N ILE A 177 -12.49 3.83 -2.35
CA ILE A 177 -13.81 3.43 -2.84
C ILE A 177 -13.66 2.67 -4.17
N TYR A 178 -12.93 3.22 -5.13
CA TYR A 178 -12.70 2.58 -6.43
C TYR A 178 -12.09 1.18 -6.29
N LEU A 179 -11.01 1.05 -5.51
CA LEU A 179 -10.35 -0.25 -5.30
C LEU A 179 -11.30 -1.30 -4.73
N TYR A 180 -12.16 -0.92 -3.78
CA TYR A 180 -13.03 -1.87 -3.12
C TYR A 180 -14.32 -2.16 -3.88
N ASP A 181 -14.96 -1.16 -4.44
CA ASP A 181 -16.27 -1.31 -5.09
C ASP A 181 -16.14 -1.96 -6.47
N GLU A 182 -15.14 -1.58 -7.26
CA GLU A 182 -14.94 -2.11 -8.60
C GLU A 182 -14.13 -3.42 -8.59
N HIS A 183 -13.14 -3.55 -7.70
CA HIS A 183 -12.18 -4.65 -7.74
C HIS A 183 -12.13 -5.52 -6.47
N ARG A 184 -12.87 -5.16 -5.41
CA ARG A 184 -12.82 -5.83 -4.09
C ARG A 184 -11.41 -5.89 -3.48
N ILE A 185 -10.57 -4.91 -3.81
CA ILE A 185 -9.21 -4.76 -3.30
C ILE A 185 -9.23 -3.88 -2.03
N ILE A 186 -8.44 -4.29 -1.03
CA ILE A 186 -8.12 -3.49 0.16
C ILE A 186 -6.67 -3.04 0.01
N HIS A 187 -6.36 -1.78 0.32
CA HIS A 187 -5.03 -1.20 0.10
C HIS A 187 -3.97 -1.83 1.03
N ARG A 188 -4.27 -1.96 2.32
CA ARG A 188 -3.46 -2.60 3.38
C ARG A 188 -2.15 -1.91 3.78
N ASP A 189 -1.64 -1.00 2.95
CA ASP A 189 -0.41 -0.24 3.25
C ASP A 189 -0.57 1.26 2.96
N LEU A 190 -1.68 1.88 3.37
CA LEU A 190 -1.87 3.31 3.16
C LEU A 190 -0.98 4.12 4.11
N LYS A 191 -0.15 5.01 3.55
CA LYS A 191 0.77 5.90 4.28
C LYS A 191 1.27 7.01 3.33
N PRO A 192 1.88 8.11 3.82
CA PRO A 192 2.36 9.20 2.97
C PRO A 192 3.30 8.76 1.83
N SER A 193 4.10 7.70 2.01
CA SER A 193 5.01 7.22 0.97
C SER A 193 4.32 6.49 -0.19
N ASN A 194 3.06 6.07 -0.01
CA ASN A 194 2.25 5.38 -1.01
C ASN A 194 1.17 6.28 -1.65
N VAL A 195 1.26 7.60 -1.43
CA VAL A 195 0.44 8.61 -2.11
C VAL A 195 1.38 9.50 -2.94
N LEU A 196 1.22 9.48 -4.25
CA LEU A 196 2.11 10.12 -5.20
C LEU A 196 1.45 11.34 -5.86
N VAL A 197 2.27 12.33 -6.22
CA VAL A 197 1.88 13.57 -6.88
C VAL A 197 2.66 13.75 -8.17
N ASN A 198 2.04 14.35 -9.20
CA ASN A 198 2.73 14.80 -10.40
C ASN A 198 2.55 16.31 -10.65
N SER A 199 3.31 16.87 -11.59
CA SER A 199 3.36 18.29 -11.92
C SER A 199 2.05 18.80 -12.55
N GLN A 200 1.16 17.90 -12.97
CA GLN A 200 -0.21 18.18 -13.41
C GLN A 200 -1.20 18.26 -12.23
N GLY A 201 -0.71 18.18 -10.98
CA GLY A 201 -1.55 18.25 -9.78
C GLY A 201 -2.39 16.99 -9.53
N GLN A 202 -2.09 15.87 -10.20
CA GLN A 202 -2.78 14.60 -9.94
C GLN A 202 -2.24 13.97 -8.66
N ILE A 203 -3.14 13.38 -7.87
CA ILE A 203 -2.83 12.69 -6.61
C ILE A 203 -3.32 11.25 -6.75
N LYS A 204 -2.43 10.27 -6.60
CA LYS A 204 -2.73 8.87 -6.87
C LYS A 204 -2.15 7.92 -5.82
N LEU A 205 -2.87 6.85 -5.53
CA LEU A 205 -2.43 5.75 -4.68
C LEU A 205 -1.57 4.77 -5.47
N CYS A 206 -0.52 4.25 -4.84
CA CYS A 206 0.32 3.17 -5.37
C CYS A 206 0.53 2.06 -4.33
N ASP A 207 1.16 0.95 -4.72
CA ASP A 207 1.53 -0.15 -3.82
C ASP A 207 0.35 -0.78 -3.04
N PHE A 208 -0.84 -0.80 -3.65
CA PHE A 208 -2.03 -1.50 -3.16
C PHE A 208 -2.03 -2.98 -3.56
N GLY A 209 -2.76 -3.83 -2.82
CA GLY A 209 -3.16 -5.18 -3.27
C GLY A 209 -2.08 -6.27 -3.29
N VAL A 210 -0.83 -5.96 -3.64
CA VAL A 210 0.28 -6.94 -3.75
C VAL A 210 0.85 -7.34 -2.38
N SER A 211 0.47 -6.62 -1.31
CA SER A 211 1.18 -6.67 -0.03
C SER A 211 0.76 -7.81 0.90
N GLY A 212 -0.42 -8.41 0.74
CA GLY A 212 -0.91 -9.38 1.74
C GLY A 212 -0.14 -10.69 1.78
N GLN A 213 0.30 -11.19 0.61
CA GLN A 213 1.04 -12.45 0.51
C GLN A 213 2.51 -12.21 0.13
N LEU A 214 2.84 -11.15 -0.64
CA LEU A 214 4.23 -10.75 -0.91
C LEU A 214 4.99 -10.35 0.37
N ILE A 215 4.33 -9.64 1.31
CA ILE A 215 4.94 -9.33 2.62
C ILE A 215 5.17 -10.62 3.41
N ASN A 216 4.25 -11.59 3.35
CA ASN A 216 4.39 -12.86 4.06
C ASN A 216 5.46 -13.79 3.43
N SER A 217 5.80 -13.61 2.15
CA SER A 217 6.76 -14.47 1.45
C SER A 217 8.15 -13.85 1.22
N VAL A 218 8.34 -12.53 1.36
CA VAL A 218 9.61 -11.86 1.00
C VAL A 218 10.17 -10.94 2.10
N ALA A 219 9.58 -10.80 3.29
CA ALA A 219 10.13 -9.86 4.28
C ALA A 219 10.03 -10.28 5.75
N ASP A 220 11.19 -10.63 6.28
CA ASP A 220 11.55 -10.74 7.70
C ASP A 220 11.67 -9.35 8.38
N THR A 221 10.74 -8.41 8.12
CA THR A 221 10.84 -7.02 8.66
C THR A 221 9.51 -6.43 9.12
N PHE A 222 9.11 -6.81 10.34
CA PHE A 222 7.93 -6.36 11.08
C PHE A 222 7.93 -4.88 11.54
N VAL A 223 8.97 -4.09 11.23
CA VAL A 223 9.35 -2.92 12.04
C VAL A 223 8.94 -1.55 11.46
N GLY A 224 8.78 -1.39 10.14
CA GLY A 224 8.59 -0.06 9.51
C GLY A 224 7.17 0.27 9.00
N THR A 225 6.45 -0.72 8.48
CA THR A 225 5.09 -0.53 7.91
C THR A 225 3.99 -0.55 8.98
N SER A 226 4.29 -1.10 10.15
CA SER A 226 3.31 -1.35 11.21
C SER A 226 2.81 -0.08 11.92
N SER A 227 3.46 1.07 11.73
CA SER A 227 3.11 2.33 12.40
C SER A 227 1.73 2.89 11.99
N TYR A 228 1.27 2.59 10.78
CA TYR A 228 -0.05 3.02 10.27
C TYR A 228 -1.12 1.94 10.45
N MET A 229 -0.76 0.83 11.10
CA MET A 229 -1.63 -0.33 11.27
C MET A 229 -2.77 0.00 12.23
N SER A 230 -3.98 -0.43 11.88
CA SER A 230 -5.15 -0.26 12.73
C SER A 230 -5.10 -1.19 13.95
N PRO A 231 -5.74 -0.82 15.07
CA PRO A 231 -5.72 -1.62 16.31
C PRO A 231 -6.17 -3.06 16.09
N GLU A 232 -7.22 -3.28 15.30
CA GLU A 232 -7.74 -4.61 15.04
C GLU A 232 -6.74 -5.50 14.28
N ARG A 233 -5.95 -4.91 13.37
CA ARG A 233 -4.92 -5.64 12.63
C ARG A 233 -3.72 -5.98 13.52
N ILE A 234 -3.36 -5.10 14.46
CA ILE A 234 -2.33 -5.37 15.48
C ILE A 234 -2.76 -6.53 16.40
N MET A 235 -4.04 -6.59 16.76
CA MET A 235 -4.62 -7.65 17.60
C MET A 235 -4.90 -8.97 16.83
N GLY A 236 -4.61 -9.04 15.53
CA GLY A 236 -4.83 -10.24 14.71
C GLY A 236 -6.30 -10.48 14.33
N SER A 237 -7.17 -9.49 14.49
CA SER A 237 -8.57 -9.57 14.03
C SER A 237 -8.67 -9.39 12.51
N PRO A 238 -9.76 -9.85 11.87
CA PRO A 238 -9.99 -9.62 10.45
C PRO A 238 -9.99 -8.13 10.12
N TYR A 239 -9.15 -7.74 9.16
CA TYR A 239 -9.09 -6.37 8.67
C TYR A 239 -10.04 -6.17 7.48
N SER A 240 -10.43 -4.93 7.22
CA SER A 240 -11.34 -4.55 6.14
C SER A 240 -10.93 -3.21 5.54
N VAL A 241 -11.73 -2.64 4.63
CA VAL A 241 -11.55 -1.26 4.15
C VAL A 241 -11.53 -0.23 5.28
N LYS A 242 -12.16 -0.52 6.43
CA LYS A 242 -12.09 0.35 7.61
C LYS A 242 -10.70 0.38 8.24
N SER A 243 -9.86 -0.62 7.98
CA SER A 243 -8.46 -0.61 8.40
C SER A 243 -7.66 0.40 7.58
N ASP A 244 -7.95 0.57 6.29
CA ASP A 244 -7.35 1.65 5.47
C ASP A 244 -7.84 3.03 5.91
N VAL A 245 -9.09 3.15 6.37
CA VAL A 245 -9.62 4.40 6.95
C VAL A 245 -8.83 4.85 8.18
N TRP A 246 -8.40 3.92 9.04
CA TRP A 246 -7.51 4.26 10.16
C TRP A 246 -6.19 4.83 9.64
N SER A 247 -5.56 4.14 8.69
CA SER A 247 -4.30 4.57 8.10
C SER A 247 -4.41 5.93 7.39
N LEU A 248 -5.56 6.23 6.80
CA LEU A 248 -5.90 7.56 6.25
C LEU A 248 -5.89 8.62 7.35
N GLY A 249 -6.53 8.37 8.50
CA GLY A 249 -6.55 9.31 9.62
C GLY A 249 -5.13 9.68 10.09
N ILE A 250 -4.27 8.68 10.28
CA ILE A 250 -2.86 8.88 10.67
C ILE A 250 -2.10 9.65 9.58
N THR A 251 -2.30 9.29 8.31
CA THR A 251 -1.69 9.96 7.15
C THR A 251 -2.06 11.45 7.11
N LEU A 252 -3.34 11.79 7.27
CA LEU A 252 -3.80 13.18 7.22
C LEU A 252 -3.26 14.01 8.40
N MET A 253 -3.22 13.43 9.61
CA MET A 253 -2.61 14.09 10.76
C MET A 253 -1.13 14.36 10.54
N GLU A 254 -0.39 13.36 10.03
CA GLU A 254 1.03 13.50 9.78
C GLU A 254 1.34 14.59 8.75
N LEU A 255 0.58 14.63 7.65
CA LEU A 255 0.72 15.66 6.61
C LEU A 255 0.38 17.06 7.12
N ALA A 256 -0.65 17.18 7.96
CA ALA A 256 -1.07 18.44 8.56
C ALA A 256 -0.09 18.96 9.63
N LEU A 257 0.55 18.05 10.37
CA LEU A 257 1.48 18.37 11.47
C LEU A 257 2.95 18.40 11.01
N ALA A 258 3.26 17.87 9.83
CA ALA A 258 4.61 17.57 9.34
C ALA A 258 5.45 16.71 10.30
N ARG A 259 4.78 15.87 11.09
CA ARG A 259 5.40 14.89 11.99
C ARG A 259 4.46 13.73 12.22
N PHE A 260 4.99 12.55 12.46
CA PHE A 260 4.18 11.40 12.85
C PHE A 260 3.42 11.71 14.17
N PRO A 261 2.11 11.40 14.26
CA PRO A 261 1.26 11.90 15.35
C PRO A 261 1.41 11.13 16.67
N PHE A 262 2.08 9.96 16.65
CA PHE A 262 2.39 9.20 17.85
C PHE A 262 3.86 9.31 18.26
N PRO A 263 4.12 9.31 19.58
CA PRO A 263 3.19 9.71 20.63
C PRO A 263 2.85 11.20 20.52
N PRO A 264 1.75 11.66 21.15
CA PRO A 264 1.32 13.05 21.03
C PRO A 264 2.39 14.08 21.47
N ASP A 265 3.21 13.73 22.46
CA ASP A 265 4.30 14.54 22.99
C ASP A 265 5.56 14.59 22.09
N GLY A 266 5.60 13.77 21.03
CA GLY A 266 6.67 13.75 20.03
C GLY A 266 7.92 12.97 20.44
N ASN A 267 7.91 12.30 21.60
CA ASN A 267 9.04 11.48 22.03
C ASN A 267 9.16 10.20 21.18
N PRO A 268 10.35 9.79 20.72
CA PRO A 268 10.48 8.57 19.93
C PRO A 268 10.05 7.33 20.73
N LEU A 269 9.13 6.53 20.17
CA LEU A 269 8.76 5.22 20.70
C LEU A 269 9.47 4.12 19.92
N SER A 270 9.83 3.04 20.62
CA SER A 270 10.12 1.79 19.95
C SER A 270 8.87 1.25 19.25
N ILE A 271 9.06 0.37 18.26
CA ILE A 271 7.91 -0.19 17.53
C ILE A 271 6.93 -0.91 18.46
N PHE A 272 7.43 -1.63 19.47
CA PHE A 272 6.56 -2.35 20.40
C PHE A 272 5.73 -1.38 21.25
N GLU A 273 6.34 -0.31 21.76
CA GLU A 273 5.64 0.73 22.52
C GLU A 273 4.61 1.46 21.66
N LEU A 274 4.93 1.75 20.40
CA LEU A 274 3.98 2.34 19.47
C LEU A 274 2.75 1.45 19.25
N LEU A 275 2.95 0.16 19.00
CA LEU A 275 1.84 -0.79 18.81
C LEU A 275 0.98 -0.91 20.08
N GLN A 276 1.61 -0.92 21.27
CA GLN A 276 0.87 -0.88 22.54
C GLN A 276 0.08 0.41 22.71
N HIS A 277 0.66 1.55 22.33
CA HIS A 277 0.00 2.85 22.39
C HIS A 277 -1.24 2.89 21.46
N ILE A 278 -1.09 2.43 20.21
CA ILE A 278 -2.20 2.36 19.26
C ILE A 278 -3.37 1.52 19.81
N VAL A 279 -3.08 0.38 20.45
CA VAL A 279 -4.12 -0.51 20.98
C VAL A 279 -4.72 0.01 22.28
N ASN A 280 -3.91 0.48 23.23
CA ASN A 280 -4.35 0.71 24.62
C ASN A 280 -4.57 2.18 24.99
N GLU A 281 -3.84 3.11 24.39
CA GLU A 281 -3.84 4.53 24.79
C GLU A 281 -4.80 5.38 23.93
N PRO A 282 -5.28 6.54 24.40
CA PRO A 282 -6.10 7.44 23.60
C PRO A 282 -5.45 7.79 22.25
N VAL A 283 -6.26 7.91 21.21
CA VAL A 283 -5.76 8.33 19.89
C VAL A 283 -5.31 9.79 19.92
N PRO A 284 -4.33 10.18 19.07
CA PRO A 284 -3.89 11.56 18.98
C PRO A 284 -5.03 12.41 18.42
N SER A 285 -5.14 13.64 18.92
CA SER A 285 -6.03 14.66 18.39
C SER A 285 -5.21 15.85 17.89
N PHE A 286 -5.80 16.65 17.01
CA PHE A 286 -5.19 17.91 16.64
C PHE A 286 -5.08 18.85 17.85
N PRO A 287 -4.04 19.70 17.91
CA PRO A 287 -3.96 20.73 18.92
C PRO A 287 -5.21 21.63 18.91
N PRO A 288 -5.81 21.92 20.08
CA PRO A 288 -7.00 22.76 20.17
C PRO A 288 -6.79 24.11 19.46
N ASN A 289 -7.81 24.58 18.75
CA ASN A 289 -7.85 25.88 18.06
C ASN A 289 -6.77 26.10 16.96
N LYS A 290 -6.06 25.06 16.50
CA LYS A 290 -5.09 25.18 15.39
C LYS A 290 -5.63 24.73 14.03
N PHE A 291 -6.61 23.84 14.02
CA PHE A 291 -7.17 23.25 12.80
C PHE A 291 -8.68 23.44 12.75
N PRO A 292 -9.29 23.52 11.54
CA PRO A 292 -10.73 23.61 11.40
C PRO A 292 -11.44 22.43 12.07
N GLU A 293 -12.52 22.70 12.80
CA GLU A 293 -13.30 21.66 13.49
C GLU A 293 -13.78 20.56 12.53
N VAL A 294 -14.17 20.93 11.31
CA VAL A 294 -14.59 20.00 10.27
C VAL A 294 -13.49 19.02 9.84
N LEU A 295 -12.21 19.42 9.88
CA LEU A 295 -11.07 18.53 9.62
C LEU A 295 -10.82 17.62 10.82
N THR A 296 -10.88 18.17 12.04
CA THR A 296 -10.72 17.39 13.27
C THR A 296 -11.78 16.29 13.35
N ASP A 297 -13.05 16.63 13.16
CA ASP A 297 -14.17 15.68 13.15
C ASP A 297 -14.03 14.62 12.04
N PHE A 298 -13.53 15.00 10.86
CA PHE A 298 -13.23 14.03 9.80
C PHE A 298 -12.16 13.02 10.22
N VAL A 299 -11.07 13.49 10.83
CA VAL A 299 -9.98 12.62 11.33
C VAL A 299 -10.43 11.79 12.52
N ASP A 300 -11.22 12.33 13.43
CA ASP A 300 -11.76 11.61 14.58
C ASP A 300 -12.62 10.41 14.14
N LYS A 301 -13.45 10.60 13.09
CA LYS A 301 -14.20 9.49 12.46
C LYS A 301 -13.31 8.43 11.81
N CYS A 302 -12.09 8.80 11.38
CA CYS A 302 -11.10 7.85 10.87
C CYS A 302 -10.44 7.05 12.00
N LEU A 303 -10.17 7.69 13.14
CA LEU A 303 -9.40 7.13 14.26
C LEU A 303 -10.25 6.49 15.37
N VAL A 304 -11.50 6.14 15.07
CA VAL A 304 -12.32 5.32 15.97
C VAL A 304 -11.70 3.93 16.12
N LYS A 305 -11.34 3.55 17.35
CA LYS A 305 -10.71 2.24 17.62
C LYS A 305 -11.63 1.06 17.32
N ASP A 306 -12.90 1.16 17.72
CA ASP A 306 -13.90 0.14 17.40
C ASP A 306 -14.19 0.13 15.90
N VAL A 307 -13.75 -0.93 15.23
CA VAL A 307 -13.91 -1.13 13.78
C VAL A 307 -15.38 -1.14 13.35
N GLN A 308 -16.32 -1.53 14.22
CA GLN A 308 -17.74 -1.52 13.88
C GLN A 308 -18.28 -0.09 13.78
N GLN A 309 -17.80 0.80 14.65
CA GLN A 309 -18.18 2.22 14.70
C GLN A 309 -17.35 3.11 13.76
N ARG A 310 -16.16 2.67 13.36
CA ARG A 310 -15.31 3.41 12.41
C ARG A 310 -16.04 3.58 11.08
N ALA A 311 -15.94 4.80 10.54
CA ALA A 311 -16.51 5.15 9.25
C ALA A 311 -15.96 4.28 8.10
N THR A 312 -16.77 4.02 7.08
CA THR A 312 -16.30 3.47 5.80
C THR A 312 -15.78 4.58 4.88
N PRO A 313 -14.99 4.28 3.83
CA PRO A 313 -14.65 5.26 2.81
C PRO A 313 -15.88 5.98 2.23
N SER A 314 -16.98 5.24 2.00
CA SER A 314 -18.24 5.80 1.48
C SER A 314 -18.95 6.74 2.46
N ASP A 315 -18.82 6.51 3.78
CA ASP A 315 -19.31 7.45 4.79
C ASP A 315 -18.47 8.72 4.80
N LEU A 316 -17.14 8.58 4.77
CA LEU A 316 -16.21 9.71 4.72
C LEU A 316 -16.39 10.56 3.46
N ARG A 317 -16.70 9.94 2.31
CA ARG A 317 -16.96 10.65 1.06
C ARG A 317 -18.14 11.62 1.13
N LYS A 318 -19.09 11.35 2.03
CA LYS A 318 -20.29 12.18 2.31
C LYS A 318 -20.07 13.19 3.44
N HIS A 319 -18.93 13.13 4.11
CA HIS A 319 -18.61 14.02 5.22
C HIS A 319 -18.51 15.48 4.75
N GLU A 320 -18.88 16.43 5.62
CA GLU A 320 -18.87 17.86 5.32
C GLU A 320 -17.50 18.35 4.82
N TYR A 321 -16.42 17.84 5.42
CA TYR A 321 -15.04 18.12 5.01
C TYR A 321 -14.79 17.87 3.51
N LEU A 322 -15.44 16.86 2.92
CA LEU A 322 -15.29 16.49 1.51
C LEU A 322 -16.46 16.91 0.62
N ALA A 323 -17.53 17.48 1.17
CA ALA A 323 -18.77 17.78 0.44
C ALA A 323 -18.55 18.66 -0.81
N ASN A 324 -17.59 19.59 -0.74
CA ASN A 324 -17.22 20.47 -1.88
C ASN A 324 -15.80 20.23 -2.41
N ALA A 325 -15.10 19.20 -1.91
CA ALA A 325 -13.71 18.98 -2.25
C ALA A 325 -13.52 18.66 -3.75
N ALA A 326 -14.53 18.18 -4.47
CA ALA A 326 -14.46 17.98 -5.91
C ALA A 326 -14.54 19.30 -6.71
N SER A 327 -15.41 20.22 -6.30
CA SER A 327 -15.74 21.45 -7.04
C SER A 327 -14.92 22.68 -6.61
N GLU A 328 -14.38 22.67 -5.39
CA GLU A 328 -13.54 23.75 -4.86
C GLU A 328 -12.29 23.95 -5.72
N ARG A 329 -12.03 25.18 -6.17
CA ARG A 329 -10.86 25.45 -7.02
C ARG A 329 -9.62 25.62 -6.14
N VAL A 330 -8.79 24.59 -6.12
CA VAL A 330 -7.44 24.62 -5.55
C VAL A 330 -6.46 24.39 -6.69
N ASP A 331 -5.50 25.29 -6.87
CA ASP A 331 -4.49 25.21 -7.92
C ASP A 331 -3.40 24.20 -7.55
N LEU A 332 -3.73 22.92 -7.73
CA LEU A 332 -2.84 21.80 -7.41
C LEU A 332 -1.60 21.77 -8.31
N GLU A 333 -1.68 22.26 -9.55
CA GLU A 333 -0.50 22.39 -10.42
C GLU A 333 0.48 23.40 -9.87
N LYS A 334 0.00 24.58 -9.47
CA LYS A 334 0.84 25.61 -8.84
C LYS A 334 1.47 25.10 -7.55
N TRP A 335 0.70 24.42 -6.70
CA TRP A 335 1.23 23.82 -5.49
C TRP A 335 2.29 22.75 -5.83
N ALA A 336 1.99 21.82 -6.73
CA ALA A 336 2.91 20.77 -7.16
C ALA A 336 4.23 21.34 -7.69
N ARG A 337 4.18 22.38 -8.53
CA ARG A 337 5.39 23.07 -9.03
C ARG A 337 6.16 23.78 -7.91
N SER A 338 5.49 24.28 -6.87
CA SER A 338 6.16 24.93 -5.74
C SER A 338 6.92 23.95 -4.84
N VAL A 339 6.52 22.67 -4.83
CA VAL A 339 7.19 21.60 -4.08
C VAL A 339 8.04 20.68 -4.98
N ALA A 340 8.06 20.93 -6.28
CA ALA A 340 8.97 20.26 -7.20
C ALA A 340 10.41 20.56 -6.79
N SER A 341 11.22 19.52 -6.63
CA SER A 341 12.67 19.69 -6.72
C SER A 341 13.01 20.27 -8.09
N ALA A 342 13.99 21.19 -8.15
CA ALA A 342 14.54 21.62 -9.44
C ALA A 342 14.86 20.36 -10.26
N PRO A 343 14.45 20.28 -11.54
CA PRO A 343 14.83 19.15 -12.36
C PRO A 343 16.36 19.15 -12.42
N ASP A 344 16.98 18.04 -12.03
CA ASP A 344 18.33 17.76 -12.48
C ASP A 344 18.29 17.87 -14.01
N ARG A 345 19.03 18.83 -14.57
CA ARG A 345 19.04 19.08 -16.02
C ARG A 345 19.54 17.80 -16.70
N ILE A 346 18.60 17.03 -17.24
CA ILE A 346 18.91 15.87 -18.08
C ILE A 346 19.39 16.41 -19.43
N ASP A 347 20.68 16.23 -19.69
CA ASP A 347 21.26 16.51 -21.00
C ASP A 347 21.07 15.30 -21.91
N ILE A 348 19.93 15.27 -22.61
CA ILE A 348 19.53 14.19 -23.52
C ILE A 348 20.58 14.00 -24.65
N SER A 349 21.39 15.01 -24.93
CA SER A 349 22.48 14.92 -25.93
C SER A 349 23.60 13.94 -25.55
N LYS A 350 23.73 13.60 -24.25
CA LYS A 350 24.74 12.64 -23.77
C LYS A 350 24.32 11.17 -23.85
N LEU A 351 23.02 10.90 -24.01
CA LEU A 351 22.50 9.52 -24.18
C LEU A 351 22.59 9.05 -25.65
N GLN A 352 22.73 9.98 -26.60
CA GLN A 352 22.84 9.66 -28.04
C GLN A 352 24.30 9.47 -28.51
N SER A 353 25.31 9.74 -27.67
CA SER A 353 26.73 9.66 -28.05
C SER A 353 27.39 8.30 -27.81
N THR A 354 26.71 7.33 -27.17
CA THR A 354 27.28 6.01 -26.82
C THR A 354 27.03 4.93 -27.87
N SER A 355 26.28 5.21 -28.95
CA SER A 355 25.99 4.25 -30.02
C SER A 355 26.95 4.29 -31.22
N THR A 356 28.00 5.13 -31.20
CA THR A 356 28.94 5.27 -32.34
C THR A 356 30.38 4.79 -32.09
N SER A 357 30.71 4.22 -30.93
CA SER A 357 32.09 3.83 -30.59
C SER A 357 32.31 2.32 -30.45
N SER A 358 31.74 1.53 -31.35
CA SER A 358 32.06 0.09 -31.49
C SER A 358 32.21 -0.33 -32.96
N ASN A 359 32.98 0.43 -33.75
CA ASN A 359 33.41 -0.01 -35.08
C ASN A 359 34.74 0.65 -35.46
N SER A 360 35.83 0.21 -34.83
CA SER A 360 37.18 0.26 -35.42
C SER A 360 38.19 -0.40 -34.48
N GLN A 361 38.46 -1.69 -34.69
CA GLN A 361 39.81 -2.24 -34.58
C GLN A 361 39.79 -3.64 -35.22
N SER A 362 40.15 -3.63 -36.50
CA SER A 362 40.66 -4.75 -37.30
C SER A 362 42.10 -5.08 -36.91
#